data_AF-A0A537LFA1-F1
#
_entry.id   AF-A0A537LFA1-F1
#
_cell.length_a   1.000
_cell.length_b   1.000
_cell.length_c   1.000
_cell.angle_alpha   90.00
_cell.angle_beta   90.00
_cell.angle_gamma   90.00
#
_symmetry.space_group_name_H-M   'P 1'
#
loop_
_entity.id
_entity.type
_entity.pdbx_description
1 polymer ?
#
loop_
_entity_poly.entity_id
_entity_poly.type
_entity_poly.pdbx_seq_one_letter_code
_entity_poly.pdbx_strand_id
1 'polypeptide(L)'
;MPYIVKIPQFEGPLDQLLTLAQQGQVDLREIPLAHIAEAYLAGTEHKVDLEEATEVLWMLAAMIEMKSRLLVPKPQTPAEPLSVEEEPSDLEARLEEKLQEYRVFKEVASALRALEDYQHRIFARPPGDDPNAVFLEGVTLDDLFRAFQQVLERAREEVGEIAAEEVKVAERMESILTLLAQHPQGVLFRDLFAAAATKLQVIVTFLALLELIKNRRVRAQQPQTFAPIRIALATT
;
A
#
# COMPACT_ATOMS: atom_id res chain seq x y z
N MET A 1 -5.34 -7.74 6.86
CA MET A 1 -5.63 -8.95 7.64
C MET A 1 -7.14 -9.17 7.64
N PRO A 2 -7.66 -10.41 7.72
CA PRO A 2 -9.11 -10.62 7.77
C PRO A 2 -9.70 -9.92 9.01
N TYR A 3 -10.74 -9.10 8.80
CA TYR A 3 -11.42 -8.40 9.89
C TYR A 3 -12.15 -9.40 10.79
N ILE A 4 -11.84 -9.37 12.08
CA ILE A 4 -12.43 -10.28 13.08
C ILE A 4 -13.64 -9.62 13.70
N VAL A 5 -14.80 -10.27 13.54
CA VAL A 5 -16.04 -9.88 14.18
C VAL A 5 -16.09 -10.51 15.57
N LYS A 6 -16.42 -9.70 16.58
CA LYS A 6 -16.68 -10.15 17.95
C LYS A 6 -18.08 -9.73 18.37
N ILE A 7 -19.03 -10.65 18.25
CA ILE A 7 -20.40 -10.48 18.74
C ILE A 7 -20.78 -11.66 19.64
N PRO A 8 -21.76 -11.52 20.55
CA PRO A 8 -22.14 -12.60 21.46
C PRO A 8 -22.53 -13.91 20.76
N GLN A 9 -22.99 -13.81 19.51
CA GLN A 9 -23.47 -14.92 18.68
C GLN A 9 -22.38 -15.51 17.77
N PHE A 10 -21.23 -14.83 17.61
CA PHE A 10 -20.18 -15.22 16.67
C PHE A 10 -18.84 -14.51 16.98
N GLU A 11 -17.76 -15.29 17.04
CA GLU A 11 -16.39 -14.78 17.11
C GLU A 11 -15.56 -15.42 16.01
N GLY A 12 -15.11 -14.62 15.04
CA GLY A 12 -14.36 -15.13 13.90
C GLY A 12 -14.23 -14.14 12.74
N PRO A 13 -13.62 -14.56 11.63
CA PRO A 13 -13.49 -13.76 10.42
C PRO A 13 -14.84 -13.38 9.80
N LEU A 14 -14.92 -12.17 9.23
CA LEU A 14 -16.13 -11.64 8.58
C LEU A 14 -16.61 -12.49 7.39
N ASP A 15 -15.69 -13.07 6.63
CA ASP A 15 -15.97 -13.98 5.50
C ASP A 15 -16.62 -15.30 5.95
N GLN A 16 -16.20 -15.80 7.11
CA GLN A 16 -16.81 -16.97 7.72
C GLN A 16 -18.23 -16.67 8.19
N LEU A 17 -18.49 -15.49 8.76
CA LEU A 17 -19.85 -15.07 9.13
C LEU A 17 -20.77 -15.01 7.92
N LEU A 18 -20.32 -14.41 6.82
CA LEU A 18 -21.07 -14.35 5.56
C LEU A 18 -21.37 -15.76 5.02
N THR A 19 -20.40 -16.67 5.08
CA THR A 19 -20.59 -18.05 4.61
C THR A 19 -21.59 -18.83 5.47
N LEU A 20 -21.54 -18.67 6.81
CA LEU A 20 -22.47 -19.31 7.73
C LEU A 20 -23.90 -18.76 7.58
N ALA A 21 -24.03 -17.45 7.34
CA ALA A 21 -25.31 -16.81 7.05
C ALA A 21 -25.95 -17.35 5.76
N GLN A 22 -25.15 -17.56 4.71
CA GLN A 22 -25.62 -18.17 3.45
C GLN A 22 -26.12 -19.60 3.64
N GLN A 23 -25.43 -20.38 4.46
CA GLN A 23 -25.81 -21.75 4.76
C GLN A 23 -27.04 -21.85 5.70
N GLY A 24 -27.62 -20.71 6.10
CA GLY A 24 -28.73 -20.65 7.05
C GLY A 24 -28.35 -21.12 8.47
N GLN A 25 -27.06 -21.26 8.77
CA GLN A 25 -26.57 -21.67 10.08
C GLN A 25 -26.59 -20.53 11.09
N VAL A 26 -26.63 -19.29 10.59
CA VAL A 26 -26.66 -18.06 11.38
C VAL A 26 -27.80 -17.16 10.88
N ASP A 27 -28.65 -16.70 11.80
CA ASP A 27 -29.74 -15.79 11.45
C ASP A 27 -29.28 -14.32 11.45
N LEU A 28 -29.14 -13.74 10.25
CA LEU A 28 -28.77 -12.33 10.07
C LEU A 28 -29.77 -11.36 10.68
N ARG A 29 -31.02 -11.76 10.94
CA ARG A 29 -32.03 -10.89 11.56
C ARG A 29 -31.63 -10.50 12.97
N GLU A 30 -31.02 -11.43 13.70
CA GLU A 30 -30.59 -11.24 15.10
C GLU A 30 -29.24 -10.53 15.22
N ILE A 31 -28.45 -10.46 14.14
CA ILE A 31 -27.13 -9.83 14.14
C ILE A 31 -27.22 -8.31 13.89
N PRO A 32 -26.70 -7.47 14.78
CA PRO A 32 -26.64 -6.02 14.56
C PRO A 32 -25.51 -5.66 13.60
N LEU A 33 -25.74 -5.78 12.29
CA LEU A 33 -24.76 -5.43 11.24
C LEU A 33 -24.25 -3.99 11.35
N ALA A 34 -25.06 -3.06 11.86
CA ALA A 34 -24.66 -1.68 12.14
C ALA A 34 -23.47 -1.60 13.10
N HIS A 35 -23.47 -2.38 14.19
CA HIS A 35 -22.34 -2.43 15.12
C HIS A 35 -21.07 -2.97 14.47
N ILE A 36 -21.20 -3.93 13.54
CA ILE A 36 -20.06 -4.49 12.82
C ILE A 36 -19.43 -3.42 11.91
N ALA A 37 -20.27 -2.66 11.19
CA ALA A 37 -19.83 -1.57 10.33
C ALA A 37 -19.20 -0.41 11.12
N GLU A 38 -19.81 -0.01 12.23
CA GLU A 38 -19.27 1.03 13.13
C GLU A 38 -17.93 0.62 13.75
N ALA A 39 -17.83 -0.62 14.25
CA ALA A 39 -16.59 -1.15 14.80
C ALA A 39 -15.47 -1.24 13.74
N TYR A 40 -15.84 -1.57 12.49
CA TYR A 40 -14.91 -1.58 11.38
C TYR A 40 -14.40 -0.16 11.08
N LEU A 41 -15.31 0.81 10.95
CA LEU A 41 -14.96 2.21 10.68
C LEU A 41 -14.12 2.83 11.81
N ALA A 42 -14.45 2.54 13.07
CA ALA A 42 -13.67 3.00 14.22
C ALA A 42 -12.24 2.42 14.25
N GLY A 43 -12.01 1.25 13.65
CA GLY A 43 -10.68 0.65 13.51
C GLY A 43 -9.83 1.26 12.38
N THR A 44 -10.42 2.05 11.47
CA THR A 44 -9.78 2.48 10.21
C THR A 44 -9.11 3.87 10.24
N GLU A 45 -8.94 4.49 11.40
CA GLU A 45 -8.73 5.95 11.50
C GLU A 45 -7.46 6.54 10.84
N HIS A 46 -6.41 5.78 10.47
CA HIS A 46 -5.11 6.40 10.12
C HIS A 46 -4.36 5.89 8.90
N LYS A 47 -4.84 4.86 8.19
CA LYS A 47 -4.30 4.36 6.91
C LYS A 47 -5.17 3.19 6.46
N VAL A 48 -6.14 3.46 5.62
CA VAL A 48 -6.99 2.42 5.05
C VAL A 48 -6.26 1.85 3.85
N ASP A 49 -5.90 0.57 3.92
CA ASP A 49 -5.54 -0.18 2.73
C ASP A 49 -6.81 -0.33 1.88
N LEU A 50 -6.83 0.30 0.71
CA LEU A 50 -8.01 0.35 -0.17
C LEU A 50 -8.43 -1.05 -0.60
N GLU A 51 -7.48 -1.97 -0.78
CA GLU A 51 -7.77 -3.36 -1.15
C GLU A 51 -8.51 -4.07 -0.02
N GLU A 52 -7.99 -3.99 1.21
CA GLU A 52 -8.63 -4.62 2.38
C GLU A 52 -10.00 -4.02 2.67
N ALA A 53 -10.14 -2.69 2.50
CA ALA A 53 -11.42 -2.03 2.74
C ALA A 53 -12.48 -2.39 1.71
N THR A 54 -12.09 -2.55 0.45
CA THR A 54 -13.02 -2.96 -0.62
C THR A 54 -13.58 -4.35 -0.33
N GLU A 55 -12.75 -5.28 0.15
CA GLU A 55 -13.19 -6.63 0.50
C GLU A 55 -14.19 -6.62 1.66
N VAL A 56 -13.92 -5.85 2.72
CA VAL A 56 -14.81 -5.73 3.88
C VAL A 56 -16.13 -5.05 3.54
N LEU A 57 -16.08 -3.96 2.76
CA LEU A 57 -17.27 -3.24 2.29
C LEU A 57 -18.19 -4.15 1.47
N TRP A 58 -17.62 -4.95 0.56
CA TRP A 58 -18.40 -5.87 -0.24
C TRP A 58 -19.12 -6.93 0.62
N MET A 59 -18.43 -7.52 1.61
CA MET A 59 -19.05 -8.50 2.51
C MET A 59 -20.16 -7.88 3.36
N LEU A 60 -19.95 -6.67 3.88
CA LEU A 60 -20.97 -5.93 4.62
C LEU A 60 -22.19 -5.62 3.75
N ALA A 61 -21.97 -5.18 2.50
CA ALA A 61 -23.05 -4.90 1.56
C ALA A 61 -23.87 -6.16 1.25
N ALA A 62 -23.23 -7.30 1.01
CA ALA A 62 -23.91 -8.58 0.78
C ALA A 62 -24.78 -9.01 1.97
N MET A 63 -24.27 -8.88 3.20
CA MET A 63 -25.05 -9.20 4.40
C MET A 63 -26.21 -8.24 4.64
N ILE A 64 -26.03 -6.94 4.35
CA ILE A 64 -27.09 -5.94 4.45
C ILE A 64 -28.20 -6.24 3.45
N GLU A 65 -27.86 -6.60 2.21
CA GLU A 65 -28.83 -7.01 1.20
C GLU A 65 -29.63 -8.24 1.65
N MET A 66 -28.95 -9.29 2.12
CA MET A 66 -29.58 -10.50 2.66
C MET A 66 -30.52 -10.17 3.82
N LYS A 67 -30.07 -9.36 4.78
CA LYS A 67 -30.88 -8.94 5.93
C LYS A 67 -32.10 -8.12 5.50
N SER A 68 -31.93 -7.20 4.55
CA SER A 68 -33.03 -6.38 4.03
C SER A 68 -34.16 -7.27 3.50
N ARG A 69 -33.85 -8.22 2.62
CA ARG A 69 -34.86 -9.13 2.04
C ARG A 69 -35.47 -10.09 3.06
N LEU A 70 -34.70 -10.56 4.05
CA LEU A 70 -35.22 -11.38 5.17
C LEU A 70 -36.24 -10.62 6.04
N LEU A 71 -36.13 -9.29 6.10
CA LEU A 71 -37.03 -8.44 6.88
C LEU A 71 -38.24 -7.95 6.07
N VAL A 72 -38.22 -8.04 4.73
CA VAL A 72 -39.36 -7.64 3.89
C VAL A 72 -40.49 -8.66 4.04
N PRO A 73 -41.68 -8.25 4.52
CA PRO A 73 -42.84 -9.12 4.56
C PRO A 73 -43.31 -9.45 3.14
N LYS A 74 -43.42 -10.75 2.82
CA LYS A 74 -43.96 -11.20 1.53
C LYS A 74 -45.44 -10.79 1.43
N PRO A 75 -45.86 -10.06 0.38
CA PRO A 75 -47.28 -9.72 0.21
C PRO A 75 -48.11 -11.01 0.10
N GLN A 76 -49.16 -11.10 0.91
CA GLN A 76 -50.07 -12.28 0.96
C GLN A 76 -51.15 -12.24 -0.15
N THR A 77 -50.97 -11.41 -1.17
CA THR A 77 -52.01 -11.20 -2.20
C THR A 77 -51.70 -12.03 -3.45
N PRO A 78 -52.67 -12.76 -4.03
CA PRO A 78 -52.50 -13.39 -5.33
C PRO A 78 -52.13 -12.32 -6.37
N ALA A 79 -51.03 -12.56 -7.08
CA ALA A 79 -50.36 -11.61 -7.96
C ALA A 79 -51.29 -10.92 -8.97
N GLU A 80 -51.20 -9.58 -9.05
CA GLU A 80 -51.32 -8.89 -10.33
C GLU A 80 -49.95 -8.90 -11.02
N PRO A 81 -49.87 -9.14 -12.34
CA PRO A 81 -48.61 -9.26 -13.05
C PRO A 81 -48.01 -7.86 -13.27
N LEU A 82 -47.35 -7.33 -12.26
CA LEU A 82 -46.52 -6.15 -12.36
C LEU A 82 -45.04 -6.56 -12.32
N SER A 83 -44.46 -6.56 -13.52
CA SER A 83 -43.05 -6.29 -13.85
C SER A 83 -41.96 -6.91 -12.96
N VAL A 84 -41.27 -7.92 -13.50
CA VAL A 84 -39.84 -8.24 -13.27
C VAL A 84 -39.35 -8.03 -11.83
N GLU A 85 -40.10 -8.49 -10.84
CA GLU A 85 -39.53 -8.76 -9.52
C GLU A 85 -38.84 -10.13 -9.65
N GLU A 86 -37.52 -10.12 -9.73
CA GLU A 86 -36.70 -11.34 -9.72
C GLU A 86 -37.11 -12.19 -8.52
N GLU A 87 -37.53 -13.44 -8.79
CA GLU A 87 -37.93 -14.36 -7.73
C GLU A 87 -36.79 -14.52 -6.71
N PRO A 88 -37.08 -14.71 -5.41
CA PRO A 88 -36.04 -14.88 -4.38
C PRO A 88 -35.00 -15.95 -4.73
N SER A 89 -35.41 -16.99 -5.45
CA SER A 89 -34.57 -18.08 -5.94
C SER A 89 -33.52 -17.64 -6.98
N ASP A 90 -33.87 -16.68 -7.85
CA ASP A 90 -32.97 -16.22 -8.93
C ASP A 90 -31.84 -15.35 -8.38
N LEU A 91 -32.12 -14.61 -7.29
CA LEU A 91 -31.09 -13.82 -6.61
C LEU A 91 -30.12 -14.70 -5.81
N GLU A 92 -30.63 -15.68 -5.05
CA GLU A 92 -29.77 -16.62 -4.33
C GLU A 92 -28.79 -17.31 -5.30
N ALA A 93 -29.29 -17.74 -6.47
CA ALA A 93 -28.47 -18.29 -7.54
C ALA A 93 -27.44 -17.28 -8.10
N ARG A 94 -27.83 -16.03 -8.36
CA ARG A 94 -26.90 -14.98 -8.86
C ARG A 94 -25.85 -14.56 -7.84
N LEU A 95 -26.21 -14.52 -6.55
CA LEU A 95 -25.26 -14.26 -5.47
C LEU A 95 -24.27 -15.41 -5.35
N GLU A 96 -24.77 -16.64 -5.35
CA GLU A 96 -23.95 -17.86 -5.31
C GLU A 96 -22.98 -17.90 -6.50
N GLU A 97 -23.44 -17.55 -7.70
CA GLU A 97 -22.61 -17.40 -8.90
C GLU A 97 -21.51 -16.34 -8.72
N LYS A 98 -21.86 -15.12 -8.29
CA LYS A 98 -20.87 -14.05 -8.06
C LYS A 98 -19.85 -14.38 -6.97
N LEU A 99 -20.29 -15.06 -5.93
CA LEU A 99 -19.43 -15.52 -4.84
C LEU A 99 -18.50 -16.64 -5.28
N GLN A 100 -18.99 -17.56 -6.10
CA GLN A 100 -18.17 -18.62 -6.67
C GLN A 100 -17.13 -18.04 -7.63
N GLU A 101 -17.51 -17.09 -8.47
CA GLU A 101 -16.59 -16.34 -9.33
C GLU A 101 -15.52 -15.62 -8.50
N TYR A 102 -15.93 -14.89 -7.45
CA TYR A 102 -14.99 -14.22 -6.54
C TYR A 102 -14.02 -15.21 -5.88
N ARG A 103 -14.49 -16.37 -5.39
CA ARG A 103 -13.62 -17.39 -4.78
C ARG A 103 -12.57 -17.89 -5.77
N VAL A 104 -12.96 -18.16 -7.01
CA VAL A 104 -12.03 -18.59 -8.06
C VAL A 104 -10.95 -17.52 -8.29
N PHE A 105 -11.33 -16.26 -8.43
CA PHE A 105 -10.35 -15.18 -8.61
C PHE A 105 -9.48 -14.96 -7.37
N LYS A 106 -10.02 -15.11 -6.17
CA LYS A 106 -9.26 -15.02 -4.91
C LYS A 106 -8.21 -16.11 -4.81
N GLU A 107 -8.55 -17.35 -5.19
CA GLU A 107 -7.60 -18.46 -5.23
C GLU A 107 -6.49 -18.21 -6.27
N VAL A 108 -6.83 -17.79 -7.49
CA VAL A 108 -5.86 -17.46 -8.53
C VAL A 108 -4.95 -16.31 -8.10
N ALA A 109 -5.51 -15.24 -7.53
CA ALA A 109 -4.73 -14.11 -7.02
C ALA A 109 -3.75 -14.56 -5.92
N SER A 110 -4.19 -15.43 -5.00
CA SER A 110 -3.30 -15.97 -3.96
C SER A 110 -2.15 -16.81 -4.54
N ALA A 111 -2.41 -17.60 -5.58
CA ALA A 111 -1.39 -18.39 -6.27
C ALA A 111 -0.39 -17.51 -7.02
N LEU A 112 -0.86 -16.44 -7.67
CA LEU A 112 -0.01 -15.45 -8.33
C LEU A 112 0.86 -14.70 -7.32
N ARG A 113 0.31 -14.31 -6.17
CA ARG A 113 1.06 -13.67 -5.09
C ARG A 113 2.18 -14.55 -4.54
N ALA A 114 1.94 -15.85 -4.42
CA ALA A 114 2.99 -16.81 -4.03
C ALA A 114 4.11 -16.93 -5.09
N LEU A 115 3.77 -16.85 -6.37
CA LEU A 115 4.75 -16.83 -7.47
C LEU A 115 5.57 -15.54 -7.49
N GLU A 116 4.91 -14.40 -7.25
CA GLU A 116 5.54 -13.09 -7.11
C GLU A 116 6.53 -13.07 -5.93
N ASP A 117 6.11 -13.55 -4.76
CA ASP A 117 6.96 -13.67 -3.57
C ASP A 117 8.20 -14.54 -3.83
N TYR A 118 8.04 -15.62 -4.62
CA TYR A 118 9.16 -16.45 -5.04
C TYR A 118 10.09 -15.70 -6.00
N GLN A 119 9.54 -14.99 -6.99
CA GLN A 119 10.30 -14.23 -7.97
C GLN A 119 11.08 -13.06 -7.34
N HIS A 120 10.51 -12.40 -6.33
CA HIS A 120 11.18 -11.34 -5.56
C HIS A 120 12.45 -11.80 -4.82
N ARG A 121 12.59 -13.11 -4.57
CA ARG A 121 13.78 -13.71 -3.95
C ARG A 121 14.86 -14.05 -4.98
N ILE A 122 14.57 -13.93 -6.27
CA ILE A 122 15.52 -14.19 -7.36
C ILE A 122 16.13 -12.88 -7.81
N PHE A 123 17.42 -12.68 -7.51
CA PHE A 123 18.19 -11.54 -7.99
C PHE A 123 18.92 -11.92 -9.28
N ALA A 124 18.42 -11.42 -10.41
CA ALA A 124 19.16 -11.52 -11.66
C ALA A 124 20.39 -10.61 -11.61
N ARG A 125 21.55 -11.14 -12.03
CA ARG A 125 22.72 -10.30 -12.29
C ARG A 125 22.41 -9.46 -13.54
N PRO A 126 22.50 -8.13 -13.50
CA PRO A 126 22.40 -7.33 -14.71
C PRO A 126 23.48 -7.81 -15.70
N PRO A 127 23.20 -7.85 -17.01
CA PRO A 127 24.22 -8.17 -18.00
C PRO A 127 25.44 -7.27 -17.73
N GLY A 128 26.64 -7.86 -17.70
CA GLY A 128 27.85 -7.10 -17.46
C GLY A 128 28.02 -6.03 -18.55
N ASP A 129 28.51 -4.85 -18.16
CA ASP A 129 28.86 -3.79 -19.09
C ASP A 129 30.00 -4.26 -20.00
N ASP A 130 29.67 -4.89 -21.13
CA ASP A 130 30.61 -5.08 -22.23
C ASP A 130 30.64 -3.78 -23.03
N PRO A 131 31.74 -2.99 -22.98
CA PRO A 131 31.85 -1.72 -23.69
C PRO A 131 31.82 -1.87 -25.22
N ASN A 132 31.88 -3.10 -25.76
CA ASN A 132 31.80 -3.38 -27.19
C ASN A 132 30.45 -3.96 -27.65
N ALA A 133 29.49 -4.16 -26.75
CA ALA A 133 28.20 -4.74 -27.12
C ALA A 133 27.29 -3.68 -27.77
N VAL A 134 27.33 -3.61 -29.10
CA VAL A 134 26.37 -2.83 -29.89
C VAL A 134 25.06 -3.62 -29.95
N PHE A 135 24.16 -3.38 -29.00
CA PHE A 135 22.81 -3.95 -28.99
C PHE A 135 21.79 -2.99 -29.62
N LEU A 136 21.92 -2.71 -30.92
CA LEU A 136 20.89 -1.97 -31.67
C LEU A 136 20.70 -2.52 -33.10
N GLU A 137 20.80 -3.83 -33.28
CA GLU A 137 20.27 -4.46 -34.50
C GLU A 137 18.83 -4.94 -34.26
N GLY A 138 17.89 -4.48 -35.09
CA GLY A 138 16.50 -4.95 -35.08
C GLY A 138 15.54 -4.22 -34.14
N VAL A 139 15.96 -3.12 -33.49
CA VAL A 139 15.07 -2.31 -32.65
C VAL A 139 14.20 -1.40 -33.53
N THR A 140 12.88 -1.50 -33.37
CA THR A 140 11.92 -0.66 -34.07
C THR A 140 11.46 0.53 -33.21
N LEU A 141 10.84 1.53 -33.84
CA LEU A 141 10.27 2.68 -33.12
C LEU A 141 9.18 2.25 -32.12
N ASP A 142 8.44 1.17 -32.44
CA ASP A 142 7.43 0.60 -31.57
C ASP A 142 8.03 -0.02 -30.29
N ASP A 143 9.23 -0.63 -30.39
CA ASP A 143 9.93 -1.19 -29.24
C ASP A 143 10.35 -0.09 -28.26
N LEU A 144 10.83 1.04 -28.79
CA LEU A 144 11.19 2.20 -28.00
C LEU A 144 9.96 2.84 -27.33
N PHE A 145 8.84 2.92 -28.06
CA PHE A 145 7.58 3.40 -27.52
C PHE A 145 7.06 2.51 -26.38
N ARG A 146 7.12 1.20 -26.53
CA ARG A 146 6.74 0.24 -25.47
C ARG A 146 7.65 0.31 -24.26
N ALA A 147 8.96 0.44 -24.47
CA ALA A 147 9.92 0.63 -23.38
C ALA A 147 9.63 1.92 -22.60
N PHE A 148 9.31 3.01 -23.31
CA PHE A 148 8.94 4.28 -22.71
C PHE A 148 7.62 4.18 -21.91
N GLN A 149 6.61 3.47 -22.43
CA GLN A 149 5.37 3.20 -21.69
C GLN A 149 5.61 2.41 -20.40
N GLN A 150 6.48 1.39 -20.42
CA GLN A 150 6.84 0.63 -19.21
C GLN A 150 7.53 1.50 -18.14
N VAL A 151 8.36 2.46 -18.57
CA VAL A 151 8.98 3.42 -17.66
C VAL A 151 7.92 4.36 -17.06
N LEU A 152 6.94 4.79 -17.86
CA LEU A 152 5.87 5.69 -17.40
C LEU A 152 4.91 5.00 -16.42
N GLU A 153 4.56 3.74 -16.64
CA GLU A 153 3.71 2.96 -15.73
C GLU A 153 4.41 2.68 -14.40
N ARG A 154 5.70 2.31 -14.42
CA ARG A 154 6.51 2.19 -13.18
C ARG A 154 6.58 3.50 -12.40
N ALA A 155 6.64 4.64 -13.10
CA ALA A 155 6.62 5.95 -12.46
C ALA A 155 5.25 6.33 -11.88
N ARG A 156 4.15 5.71 -12.36
CA ARG A 156 2.79 5.93 -11.86
C ARG A 156 2.48 5.10 -10.62
N GLU A 157 2.98 3.86 -10.54
CA GLU A 157 2.77 2.98 -9.38
C GLU A 157 3.41 3.51 -8.09
N GLU A 158 4.42 4.38 -8.17
CA GLU A 158 5.08 4.97 -6.99
C GLU A 158 4.38 6.22 -6.43
N VAL A 159 3.22 6.65 -6.94
CA VAL A 159 2.46 7.76 -6.35
C VAL A 159 1.60 7.28 -5.17
N GLY A 160 2.25 6.69 -4.18
CA GLY A 160 1.73 6.76 -2.82
C GLY A 160 1.88 8.21 -2.36
N GLU A 161 0.78 8.90 -2.07
CA GLU A 161 0.83 10.19 -1.37
C GLU A 161 1.50 9.99 0.00
N ILE A 162 2.83 10.04 0.00
CA ILE A 162 3.60 10.35 1.19
C ILE A 162 3.29 11.81 1.42
N ALA A 163 2.53 12.11 2.48
CA ALA A 163 2.40 13.46 3.00
C ALA A 163 3.81 14.08 3.02
N ALA A 164 4.03 15.05 2.15
CA ALA A 164 5.32 15.68 2.00
C ALA A 164 5.59 16.42 3.31
N GLU A 165 6.36 15.80 4.21
CA GLU A 165 7.27 16.59 5.01
C GLU A 165 8.24 17.22 4.00
N GLU A 166 7.88 18.41 3.50
CA GLU A 166 8.75 19.25 2.69
C GLU A 166 9.95 19.70 3.54
N VAL A 167 10.85 18.79 3.87
CA VAL A 167 12.15 19.18 4.41
C VAL A 167 12.95 19.70 3.23
N LYS A 168 12.91 21.01 3.03
CA LYS A 168 13.64 21.65 1.93
C LYS A 168 15.13 21.47 2.15
N VAL A 169 15.82 20.97 1.12
CA VAL A 169 17.29 20.79 1.13
C VAL A 169 18.00 22.10 1.50
N ALA A 170 17.47 23.24 1.06
CA ALA A 170 17.99 24.57 1.38
C ALA A 170 18.00 24.87 2.89
N GLU A 171 16.90 24.65 3.59
CA GLU A 171 16.78 24.87 5.03
C GLU A 171 17.72 23.93 5.82
N ARG A 172 17.89 22.71 5.30
CA ARG A 172 18.79 21.74 5.90
C ARG A 172 20.26 22.12 5.70
N MET A 173 20.64 22.69 4.55
CA MET A 173 21.97 23.24 4.31
C MET A 173 22.31 24.35 5.31
N GLU A 174 21.38 25.29 5.54
CA GLU A 174 21.57 26.36 6.52
C GLU A 174 21.75 25.82 7.94
N SER A 175 20.91 24.85 8.32
CA SER A 175 21.02 24.18 9.63
C SER A 175 22.38 23.52 9.84
N ILE A 176 22.91 22.84 8.81
CA ILE A 176 24.24 22.21 8.86
C ILE A 176 25.34 23.28 9.01
N LEU A 177 25.25 24.39 8.26
CA LEU A 177 26.23 25.47 8.36
C LEU A 177 26.22 26.16 9.73
N THR A 178 25.03 26.42 10.30
CA THR A 178 24.90 27.01 11.65
C THR A 178 25.49 26.08 12.71
N LEU A 179 25.24 24.78 12.62
CA LEU A 179 25.82 23.78 13.52
C LEU A 179 27.35 23.74 13.41
N LEU A 180 27.89 23.72 12.19
CA LEU A 180 29.35 23.71 11.97
C LEU A 180 30.02 25.02 12.39
N ALA A 181 29.31 26.16 12.32
CA ALA A 181 29.80 27.45 12.80
C ALA A 181 29.95 27.47 14.34
N GLN A 182 29.09 26.75 15.06
CA GLN A 182 29.17 26.60 16.52
C GLN A 182 30.26 25.60 16.96
N HIS A 183 30.70 24.73 16.05
CA HIS A 183 31.70 23.69 16.31
C HIS A 183 32.93 23.83 15.39
N PRO A 184 33.84 24.78 15.66
CA PRO A 184 35.00 25.07 14.81
C PRO A 184 36.00 23.90 14.68
N GLN A 185 35.96 22.92 15.59
CA GLN A 185 36.78 21.69 15.50
C GLN A 185 36.17 20.61 14.58
N GLY A 186 35.00 20.89 13.99
CA GLY A 186 34.22 19.94 13.20
C GLY A 186 33.44 18.93 14.06
N VAL A 187 32.44 18.31 13.43
CA VAL A 187 31.55 17.31 14.04
C VAL A 187 31.70 15.97 13.34
N LEU A 188 31.29 14.88 13.98
CA LEU A 188 31.29 13.58 13.31
C LEU A 188 30.10 13.51 12.34
N PHE A 189 30.27 12.82 11.23
CA PHE A 189 29.23 12.61 10.22
C PHE A 189 27.94 12.03 10.83
N ARG A 190 28.06 11.06 11.74
CA ARG A 190 26.92 10.45 12.43
C ARG A 190 26.13 11.43 13.29
N ASP A 191 26.78 12.45 13.83
CA ASP A 191 26.16 13.43 14.75
C ASP A 191 25.32 14.46 13.96
N LEU A 192 25.44 14.51 12.63
CA LEU A 192 24.58 15.33 11.77
C LEU A 192 23.16 14.75 11.65
N PHE A 193 22.98 13.47 11.97
CA PHE A 193 21.70 12.78 11.90
C PHE A 193 21.11 12.67 13.31
N ALA A 194 19.88 13.14 13.50
CA ALA A 194 19.20 12.98 14.78
C ALA A 194 18.89 11.50 15.04
N ALA A 195 18.98 11.07 16.30
CA ALA A 195 18.71 9.67 16.69
C ALA A 195 17.27 9.22 16.37
N ALA A 196 16.34 10.16 16.23
CA ALA A 196 14.93 9.92 15.88
C ALA A 196 14.57 10.42 14.46
N ALA A 197 15.54 10.58 13.55
CA ALA A 197 15.28 11.09 12.21
C ALA A 197 14.50 10.10 11.33
N THR A 198 13.54 10.61 10.55
CA THR A 198 12.83 9.81 9.54
C THR A 198 13.75 9.47 8.35
N LYS A 199 13.43 8.42 7.58
CA LYS A 199 14.21 8.03 6.38
C LYS A 199 14.37 9.20 5.39
N LEU A 200 13.32 10.00 5.22
CA LEU A 200 13.34 11.20 4.37
C LEU A 200 14.31 12.25 4.92
N GLN A 201 14.27 12.54 6.22
CA GLN A 201 15.19 13.49 6.87
C GLN A 201 16.66 13.05 6.75
N VAL A 202 16.94 11.75 6.82
CA VAL A 202 18.29 11.20 6.59
C VAL A 202 18.74 11.46 5.15
N ILE A 203 17.89 11.16 4.16
CA ILE A 203 18.18 11.39 2.74
C ILE A 203 18.42 12.88 2.46
N VAL A 204 17.55 13.76 2.95
CA VAL A 204 17.66 15.21 2.75
C VAL A 204 18.91 15.77 3.41
N THR A 205 19.25 15.32 4.63
CA THR A 205 20.49 15.72 5.33
C THR A 205 21.72 15.30 4.53
N PHE A 206 21.70 14.09 3.97
CA PHE A 206 22.80 13.58 3.16
C PHE A 206 22.96 14.36 1.85
N LEU A 207 21.86 14.62 1.13
CA LEU A 207 21.87 15.44 -0.09
C LEU A 207 22.36 16.87 0.17
N ALA A 208 21.88 17.50 1.25
CA ALA A 208 22.33 18.82 1.67
C ALA A 208 23.84 18.85 1.95
N LEU A 209 24.37 17.82 2.61
CA LEU A 209 25.81 17.70 2.89
C LEU A 209 26.63 17.54 1.60
N LEU A 210 26.20 16.68 0.67
CA LEU A 210 26.88 16.49 -0.61
C LEU A 210 26.91 17.78 -1.44
N GLU A 211 25.81 18.53 -1.44
CA GLU A 211 25.72 19.80 -2.14
C GLU A 211 26.65 20.86 -1.51
N LEU A 212 26.76 20.90 -0.18
CA LEU A 212 27.70 21.79 0.52
C LEU A 212 29.17 21.43 0.26
N ILE A 213 29.50 20.14 0.14
CA ILE A 213 30.84 19.66 -0.21
C ILE A 213 31.17 20.01 -1.67
N LYS A 214 30.22 19.78 -2.59
CA LYS A 214 30.34 20.15 -4.01
C LYS A 214 30.57 21.64 -4.19
N ASN A 215 29.88 22.48 -3.41
CA ASN A 215 30.04 23.93 -3.38
C ASN A 215 31.23 24.40 -2.53
N ARG A 216 32.09 23.48 -2.06
CA ARG A 216 33.31 23.75 -1.28
C ARG A 216 33.08 24.57 0.00
N ARG A 217 31.87 24.58 0.55
CA ARG A 217 31.57 25.27 1.82
C ARG A 217 31.91 24.41 3.04
N VAL A 218 31.90 23.09 2.85
CA VAL A 218 32.16 22.08 3.89
C VAL A 218 33.22 21.09 3.38
N ARG A 219 34.08 20.60 4.29
CA ARG A 219 35.06 19.55 4.01
C ARG A 219 34.77 18.32 4.86
N ALA A 220 34.92 17.14 4.25
CA ALA A 220 34.90 15.86 4.94
C ALA A 220 36.32 15.28 5.01
N GLN A 221 36.73 14.82 6.18
CA GLN A 221 38.05 14.22 6.41
C GLN A 221 37.89 12.85 7.05
N GLN A 222 38.59 11.86 6.49
CA GLN A 222 38.66 10.51 7.03
C GLN A 222 40.15 10.10 7.07
N PRO A 223 40.75 9.96 8.27
CA PRO A 223 42.19 9.74 8.39
C PRO A 223 42.64 8.33 7.97
N GLN A 224 41.78 7.32 8.07
CA GLN A 224 42.05 5.93 7.67
C GLN A 224 40.78 5.27 7.13
N THR A 225 40.91 4.24 6.31
CA THR A 225 39.77 3.46 5.82
C THR A 225 38.94 2.94 7.00
N PHE A 226 37.63 3.14 6.97
CA PHE A 226 36.68 2.82 8.06
C PHE A 226 36.82 3.64 9.35
N ALA A 227 37.68 4.66 9.40
CA ALA A 227 37.70 5.59 10.52
C ALA A 227 36.49 6.54 10.50
N PRO A 228 36.12 7.15 11.64
CA PRO A 228 35.05 8.14 11.70
C PRO A 228 35.29 9.31 10.75
N ILE A 229 34.28 9.65 9.95
CA ILE A 229 34.31 10.81 9.06
C ILE A 229 34.03 12.07 9.88
N ARG A 230 34.92 13.06 9.78
CA ARG A 230 34.76 14.40 10.38
C ARG A 230 34.32 15.41 9.33
N ILE A 231 33.35 16.22 9.67
CA ILE A 231 32.79 17.28 8.84
C ILE A 231 33.14 18.63 9.47
N ALA A 232 33.75 19.52 8.70
CA ALA A 232 34.15 20.86 9.16
C ALA A 232 33.87 21.92 8.09
N LEU A 233 33.75 23.18 8.48
CA LEU A 233 33.69 24.28 7.52
C LEU A 233 34.97 24.32 6.69
N ALA A 234 34.83 24.62 5.40
CA ALA A 234 35.99 24.88 4.57
C ALA A 234 36.60 26.22 4.98
N THR A 235 37.73 26.17 5.70
CA THR A 235 38.58 27.35 5.88
C THR A 235 39.10 27.79 4.51
N THR A 236 38.97 29.09 4.25
CA THR A 236 39.50 29.77 3.06
C THR A 236 41.02 29.56 2.98
#